data_AF-A0A3R9XA64-F1
#
_entry.id   AF-A0A3R9XA64-F1
#
_cell.length_a   1.000
_cell.length_b   1.000
_cell.length_c   1.000
_cell.angle_alpha   90.00
_cell.angle_beta   90.00
_cell.angle_gamma   90.00
#
_symmetry.space_group_name_H-M   'P 1'
#
loop_
_entity.id
_entity.type
_entity.pdbx_description
1 polymer ?
#
loop_
_entity_poly.entity_id
_entity_poly.type
_entity_poly.pdbx_seq_one_letter_code
_entity_poly.pdbx_strand_id
1 'polypeptide(L)'
;MKLTNQADGAATARVRVRVQYARQKAFHPCPEAPNPQPVDVPPGRTVITDPARCSVPREPVPYAYQGVGWVVPANANAGSYELSPTAHVHPDRTIWKPDLL
;
A
#
# COMPACT_ATOMS: atom_id res chain seq x y z
N MET A 1 -0.02 -4.29 -0.28
CA MET A 1 0.20 -4.39 1.17
C MET A 1 -0.26 -5.76 1.65
N LYS A 2 0.50 -6.37 2.57
CA LYS A 2 0.19 -7.67 3.18
C LYS A 2 -0.10 -7.47 4.67
N LEU A 3 -1.20 -8.01 5.16
CA LEU A 3 -1.59 -7.97 6.57
C LEU A 3 -1.63 -9.39 7.10
N THR A 4 -0.97 -9.65 8.23
CA THR A 4 -0.97 -10.97 8.87
C THR A 4 -1.45 -10.84 10.31
N ASN A 5 -2.49 -11.60 10.68
CA ASN A 5 -2.85 -11.77 12.09
C ASN A 5 -2.13 -13.01 12.62
N GLN A 6 -1.02 -12.81 13.35
CA GLN A 6 -0.11 -13.88 13.75
C GLN A 6 -0.61 -14.76 14.90
N ALA A 7 -1.65 -14.34 15.63
CA ALA A 7 -2.15 -15.09 16.77
C ALA A 7 -3.16 -16.16 16.31
N ASP A 8 -2.77 -17.43 16.32
CA ASP A 8 -3.68 -18.55 16.15
C ASP A 8 -4.64 -18.62 17.36
N GLY A 9 -5.94 -18.77 17.10
CA GLY A 9 -6.98 -18.83 18.14
C GLY A 9 -7.43 -17.49 18.73
N ALA A 10 -6.88 -16.36 18.26
CA ALA A 10 -7.35 -15.02 18.66
C ALA A 10 -8.63 -14.58 17.90
N ALA A 11 -9.26 -13.50 18.33
CA ALA A 11 -10.37 -12.90 17.61
C ALA A 11 -9.93 -12.34 16.24
N THR A 12 -10.87 -12.26 15.30
CA THR A 12 -10.66 -11.57 14.02
C THR A 12 -10.26 -10.11 14.28
N ALA A 13 -9.14 -9.68 13.71
CA ALA A 13 -8.68 -8.30 13.83
C ALA A 13 -9.37 -7.43 12.79
N ARG A 14 -10.11 -6.42 13.22
CA ARG A 14 -10.72 -5.42 12.34
C ARG A 14 -9.84 -4.17 12.29
N VAL A 15 -9.25 -3.92 11.13
CA VAL A 15 -8.34 -2.78 10.90
C VAL A 15 -8.83 -1.90 9.77
N ARG A 16 -8.39 -0.64 9.74
CA ARG A 16 -8.59 0.23 8.57
C ARG A 16 -7.30 0.29 7.76
N VAL A 17 -7.42 0.07 6.47
CA VAL A 17 -6.29 0.04 5.54
C VAL A 17 -6.45 1.14 4.52
N ARG A 18 -5.38 1.90 4.30
CA ARG A 18 -5.30 2.87 3.21
C ARG A 18 -4.09 2.52 2.35
N VAL A 19 -4.31 2.37 1.05
CA VAL A 19 -3.23 2.22 0.07
C VAL A 19 -3.06 3.55 -0.65
N GLN A 20 -1.82 3.97 -0.83
CA GLN A 20 -1.45 5.19 -1.55
C GLN A 20 -0.21 4.91 -2.39
N TYR A 21 0.14 5.85 -3.26
CA TYR A 21 1.47 5.92 -3.85
C TYR A 21 2.14 7.24 -3.48
N ALA A 22 3.45 7.21 -3.24
CA ALA A 22 4.26 8.40 -3.07
C ALA A 22 4.82 8.83 -4.43
N ARG A 23 4.69 10.11 -4.78
CA ARG A 23 5.30 10.75 -5.96
C ARG A 23 5.64 12.19 -5.61
N GLN A 24 6.81 12.68 -6.03
CA GLN A 24 7.26 14.06 -5.76
C GLN A 24 7.18 14.44 -4.26
N LYS A 25 7.57 13.52 -3.36
CA LYS A 25 7.51 13.70 -1.90
C LYS A 25 6.10 13.89 -1.32
N ALA A 26 5.05 13.62 -2.10
CA ALA A 26 3.67 13.67 -1.65
C ALA A 26 3.00 12.30 -1.74
N PHE A 27 2.09 12.00 -0.81
CA PHE A 27 1.24 10.81 -0.89
C PHE A 27 -0.01 11.12 -1.70
N HIS A 28 -0.33 10.23 -2.64
CA HIS A 28 -1.47 10.35 -3.53
C HIS A 28 -2.42 9.17 -3.29
N PRO A 29 -3.74 9.42 -3.25
CA PRO A 29 -4.73 8.34 -3.13
C PRO A 29 -4.69 7.41 -4.34
N CYS A 30 -4.96 6.13 -4.13
CA CYS A 30 -5.21 5.20 -5.22
C CYS A 30 -6.57 5.55 -5.89
N PRO A 31 -6.66 5.61 -7.24
CA PRO A 31 -7.86 6.06 -7.92
C PRO A 31 -9.12 5.25 -7.59
N GLU A 32 -9.01 3.92 -7.50
CA GLU A 32 -10.15 3.03 -7.23
C GLU A 32 -10.30 2.70 -5.73
N ALA A 33 -9.47 3.29 -4.88
CA ALA A 33 -9.51 3.11 -3.43
C ALA A 33 -9.06 4.39 -2.68
N PRO A 34 -9.74 5.54 -2.88
CA PRO A 34 -9.25 6.83 -2.37
C PRO A 34 -9.37 6.95 -0.84
N ASN A 35 -10.28 6.19 -0.22
CA ASN A 35 -10.59 6.26 1.20
C ASN A 35 -10.12 5.00 1.94
N PRO A 36 -9.74 5.10 3.23
CA PRO A 36 -9.44 3.93 4.05
C PRO A 36 -10.60 2.95 4.08
N GLN A 37 -10.31 1.66 3.87
CA GLN A 37 -11.30 0.58 3.85
C GLN A 37 -11.16 -0.28 5.10
N PRO A 38 -12.27 -0.74 5.72
CA PRO A 38 -12.21 -1.76 6.76
C PRO A 38 -11.75 -3.09 6.15
N VAL A 39 -10.88 -3.79 6.87
CA VAL A 39 -10.41 -5.13 6.53
C VAL A 39 -10.47 -6.00 7.77
N ASP A 40 -11.15 -7.13 7.65
CA ASP A 40 -11.17 -8.17 8.68
C ASP A 40 -10.05 -9.18 8.38
N VAL A 41 -9.16 -9.39 9.34
CA VAL A 41 -8.03 -10.34 9.23
C VAL A 41 -8.24 -11.46 10.25
N PRO A 42 -8.74 -12.64 9.82
CA PRO A 42 -8.96 -13.77 10.71
C PRO A 42 -7.66 -14.24 11.37
N PRO A 43 -7.73 -14.89 12.55
CA PRO A 43 -6.56 -15.43 13.24
C PRO A 43 -5.78 -16.40 12.33
N GLY A 44 -4.45 -16.32 12.38
CA GLY A 44 -3.56 -17.14 11.57
C GLY A 44 -3.60 -16.85 10.05
N ARG A 45 -4.38 -15.86 9.61
CA ARG A 45 -4.57 -15.56 8.18
C ARG A 45 -3.82 -14.32 7.73
N THR A 46 -3.52 -14.35 6.44
CA THR A 46 -2.98 -13.22 5.69
C THR A 46 -4.03 -12.68 4.74
N VAL A 47 -4.20 -11.36 4.70
CA VAL A 47 -4.97 -10.65 3.66
C VAL A 47 -4.01 -9.81 2.81
N ILE A 48 -4.17 -9.87 1.49
CA ILE A 48 -3.39 -9.08 0.53
C ILE A 48 -4.34 -8.08 -0.13
N THR A 49 -3.95 -6.79 -0.12
CA THR A 49 -4.70 -5.75 -0.83
C THR A 49 -4.53 -5.92 -2.33
N ASP A 50 -5.60 -5.78 -3.11
CA ASP A 50 -5.53 -5.77 -4.57
C ASP A 50 -4.72 -4.57 -5.09
N PRO A 51 -3.54 -4.78 -5.72
CA PRO A 51 -2.72 -3.70 -6.24
C PRO A 51 -3.31 -3.02 -7.48
N ALA A 52 -4.19 -3.70 -8.23
CA ALA A 52 -4.77 -3.16 -9.47
C ALA A 52 -5.57 -1.87 -9.20
N ARG A 53 -6.15 -1.75 -8.01
CA ARG A 53 -6.91 -0.57 -7.54
C ARG A 53 -6.06 0.70 -7.40
N CYS A 54 -4.74 0.57 -7.47
CA CYS A 54 -3.79 1.68 -7.44
C CYS A 54 -3.06 1.91 -8.76
N SER A 55 -3.53 1.28 -9.86
CA SER A 55 -2.98 1.50 -11.18
C SER A 55 -3.16 2.95 -11.63
N VAL A 56 -2.07 3.58 -12.05
CA VAL A 56 -2.08 4.92 -12.65
C VAL A 56 -1.33 4.89 -13.99
N PRO A 57 -1.74 5.71 -14.98
CA PRO A 57 -0.98 5.85 -16.22
C PRO A 57 0.46 6.31 -15.96
N ARG A 58 1.37 5.92 -16.85
CA ARG A 58 2.74 6.45 -16.84
C ARG A 58 2.72 7.92 -17.25
N GLU A 59 3.53 8.71 -16.56
CA GLU A 59 3.75 10.11 -16.91
C GLU A 59 4.81 10.21 -18.04
N PRO A 60 4.77 11.28 -18.85
CA PRO A 60 5.75 11.50 -19.93
C PRO A 60 7.14 11.88 -19.41
N VAL A 61 7.25 12.26 -18.13
CA VAL A 61 8.53 12.56 -17.47
C VAL A 61 8.84 11.50 -16.41
N PRO A 62 10.13 11.18 -16.17
CA PRO A 62 10.48 10.16 -15.19
C PRO A 62 10.10 10.56 -13.75
N TYR A 63 9.48 9.63 -13.02
CA TYR A 63 9.16 9.80 -11.61
C TYR A 63 9.51 8.56 -10.79
N ALA A 64 9.86 8.79 -9.53
CA ALA A 64 9.95 7.74 -8.52
C ALA A 64 8.59 7.55 -7.84
N TYR A 65 8.15 6.29 -7.79
CA TYR A 65 6.92 5.85 -7.14
C TYR A 65 7.24 4.85 -6.04
N GLN A 66 6.53 4.94 -4.91
CA GLN A 66 6.50 3.91 -3.88
C GLN A 66 5.06 3.61 -3.50
N GLY A 67 4.69 2.34 -3.39
CA GLY A 67 3.45 1.95 -2.74
C GLY A 67 3.55 2.21 -1.23
N VAL A 68 2.48 2.69 -0.65
CA VAL A 68 2.38 2.98 0.78
C VAL A 68 1.18 2.23 1.34
N GLY A 69 1.42 1.39 2.35
CA GLY A 69 0.38 0.68 3.06
C GLY A 69 0.23 1.21 4.48
N TRP A 70 -0.95 1.70 4.85
CA TRP A 70 -1.25 2.19 6.20
C TRP A 70 -2.10 1.18 6.97
N VAL A 71 -1.76 0.97 8.24
CA VAL A 71 -2.65 0.38 9.25
C VAL A 71 -3.10 1.48 10.18
N VAL A 72 -4.40 1.80 10.14
CA VAL A 72 -4.99 2.91 10.89
C VAL A 72 -5.91 2.36 11.99
N PRO A 73 -5.72 2.74 13.27
CA PRO A 73 -6.67 2.42 14.33
C PRO A 73 -8.08 2.95 14.02
N ALA A 74 -9.11 2.27 14.55
CA ALA A 74 -10.51 2.56 14.21
C ALA A 74 -10.90 4.05 14.40
N ASN A 75 -10.37 4.68 15.47
CA ASN A 75 -10.70 6.04 15.88
C ASN A 75 -9.61 7.09 15.53
N ALA A 76 -8.70 6.75 14.62
CA ALA A 76 -7.57 7.62 14.27
C ALA A 76 -7.57 8.01 12.79
N ASN A 77 -6.97 9.16 12.48
CA ASN A 77 -6.76 9.66 11.11
C ASN A 77 -5.32 9.40 10.60
N ALA A 78 -4.46 8.88 11.47
CA ALA A 78 -3.08 8.51 11.19
C ALA A 78 -2.75 7.16 11.85
N GLY A 79 -1.70 6.50 11.36
CA GLY A 79 -1.29 5.18 11.85
C GLY A 79 0.11 4.84 11.37
N SER A 80 0.50 3.57 11.54
CA SER A 80 1.77 3.06 11.05
C SER A 80 1.68 2.78 9.55
N TYR A 81 2.76 3.05 8.82
CA TYR A 81 2.84 2.72 7.41
C TYR A 81 4.13 1.99 7.06
N GLU A 82 4.06 1.23 5.98
CA GLU A 82 5.21 0.65 5.31
C GLU A 82 5.28 1.12 3.86
N LEU A 83 6.50 1.30 3.37
CA LEU A 83 6.79 1.65 1.98
C LEU A 83 7.27 0.43 1.22
N SER A 84 6.84 0.32 -0.04
CA SER A 84 7.44 -0.62 -0.97
C SER A 84 8.86 -0.16 -1.38
N PRO A 85 9.62 -1.06 -2.02
CA PRO A 85 10.71 -0.68 -2.92
C PRO A 85 10.30 0.45 -3.87
N THR A 86 11.26 1.31 -4.23
CA THR A 86 11.03 2.45 -5.12
C THR A 86 11.10 2.02 -6.58
N ALA A 87 10.04 2.29 -7.33
CA ALA A 87 10.03 2.18 -8.79
C ALA A 87 10.37 3.53 -9.42
N HIS A 88 11.48 3.61 -10.14
CA HIS A 88 11.78 4.72 -11.04
C HIS A 88 11.15 4.42 -12.40
N VAL A 89 10.03 5.09 -12.67
CA VAL A 89 9.22 4.89 -13.86
C VAL A 89 9.60 5.96 -14.88
N HIS A 90 10.10 5.50 -16.03
CA HIS A 90 10.28 6.27 -17.24
C HIS A 90 9.10 6.00 -18.20
N PRO A 91 8.92 6.79 -19.28
CA PRO A 91 7.85 6.54 -20.24
C PRO A 91 7.90 5.11 -20.84
N ASP A 92 9.09 4.63 -21.17
CA ASP A 92 9.36 3.36 -21.83
C ASP A 92 9.60 2.20 -20.85
N ARG A 93 10.21 2.46 -19.69
CA ARG A 93 10.67 1.40 -18.77
C ARG A 93 10.43 1.71 -17.29
N THR A 94 10.61 0.69 -16.45
CA THR A 94 10.55 0.83 -14.99
C THR A 94 11.78 0.16 -14.37
N ILE A 95 12.44 0.84 -13.44
CA ILE A 95 13.62 0.35 -12.71
C ILE A 95 13.27 0.29 -11.22
N TRP A 96 13.38 -0.88 -10.59
CA TRP A 96 13.09 -1.05 -9.17
C TRP A 96 14.36 -0.85 -8.32
N LYS A 97 14.26 -0.34 -7.08
CA LYS A 97 15.39 -0.23 -6.16
C LYS A 97 15.05 -0.85 -4.80
N PRO A 98 15.99 -1.57 -4.14
CA PRO A 98 17.36 -1.79 -4.55
C PRO A 98 17.39 -2.95 -5.55
N ASP A 99 17.95 -2.75 -6.74
CA ASP A 99 18.31 -3.91 -7.57
C ASP A 99 19.43 -4.65 -6.81
N LEU A 100 19.08 -5.59 -5.95
CA LEU A 100 19.99 -6.68 -5.60
C LEU A 100 19.90 -7.64 -6.78
N LEU A 101 20.83 -7.45 -7.73
CA LEU A 101 21.16 -8.47 -8.74
C LEU A 101 21.60 -9.75 -8.04
#